data_AF-A0A1G2W5W4-F1
#
_entry.id   AF-A0A1G2W5W4-F1
#
_cell.length_a   1.000
_cell.length_b   1.000
_cell.length_c   1.000
_cell.angle_alpha   90.00
_cell.angle_beta   90.00
_cell.angle_gamma   90.00
#
_symmetry.space_group_name_H-M   'P 1'
#
loop_
_entity.id
_entity.type
_entity.pdbx_description
1 polymer ?
#
loop_
_entity_poly.entity_id
_entity_poly.type
_entity_poly.pdbx_seq_one_letter_code
_entity_poly.pdbx_strand_id
1 'polypeptide(L)'
;MRRILIVTAACAGLAACQGGDRKPVAGLCKPFPAANAAQPAATDGAAATEDCLHRWAYTLAGGPDDAGTVADATVAACTAPLSRWNQQSLGLAAAEGAPQEAQSLLTGETTNPIAEHRNFAADRALFYVAQARAGACKPPPRREGTPMTSPDK
;
A
#
# COMPACT_ATOMS: atom_id res chain seq x y z
N MET A 1 -46.76 17.56 38.15
CA MET A 1 -46.04 18.27 37.07
C MET A 1 -44.82 17.44 36.68
N ARG A 2 -44.86 16.77 35.53
CA ARG A 2 -43.86 15.77 35.11
C ARG A 2 -42.95 16.43 34.08
N ARG A 3 -41.72 16.81 34.48
CA ARG A 3 -40.73 17.41 33.59
C ARG A 3 -40.01 16.29 32.84
N ILE A 4 -40.30 16.17 31.55
CA ILE A 4 -39.60 15.29 30.61
C ILE A 4 -38.29 15.99 30.25
N LEU A 5 -37.15 15.44 30.70
CA LEU A 5 -35.83 15.82 30.22
C LEU A 5 -35.56 15.04 28.92
N ILE A 6 -35.66 15.74 27.80
CA ILE A 6 -35.21 15.26 26.50
C ILE A 6 -33.68 15.40 26.48
N VAL A 7 -32.96 14.28 26.60
CA VAL A 7 -31.52 14.23 26.34
C VAL A 7 -31.34 14.16 24.83
N THR A 8 -31.06 15.31 24.22
CA THR A 8 -30.67 15.40 22.82
C THR A 8 -29.29 14.76 22.63
N ALA A 9 -29.27 13.60 21.98
CA ALA A 9 -28.06 12.93 21.55
C ALA A 9 -27.33 13.79 20.51
N ALA A 10 -26.22 14.42 20.91
CA ALA A 10 -25.26 15.02 20.00
C ALA A 10 -24.35 13.93 19.42
N CYS A 11 -24.89 13.12 18.51
CA CYS A 11 -24.12 12.18 17.68
C CYS A 11 -24.04 12.68 16.23
N ALA A 12 -23.54 13.90 16.03
CA ALA A 12 -23.31 14.47 14.70
C ALA A 12 -21.90 15.06 14.64
N GLY A 13 -20.90 14.24 14.30
CA GLY A 13 -19.52 14.72 14.20
C GLY A 13 -18.48 13.81 13.55
N LEU A 14 -18.81 12.59 13.10
CA LEU A 14 -17.84 11.69 12.45
C LEU A 14 -18.18 11.35 10.98
N ALA A 15 -19.20 11.99 10.39
CA ALA A 15 -19.61 11.74 9.02
C ALA A 15 -18.86 12.57 7.94
N ALA A 16 -17.77 13.27 8.28
CA ALA A 16 -17.03 14.11 7.32
C ALA A 16 -16.00 13.34 6.46
N CYS A 17 -15.93 12.01 6.60
CA CYS A 17 -15.02 11.18 5.80
C CYS A 17 -15.71 10.37 4.69
N GLN A 18 -17.00 10.57 4.42
CA GLN A 18 -17.69 9.88 3.32
C GLN A 18 -17.62 10.69 2.03
N GLY A 19 -17.26 9.98 0.96
CA GLY A 19 -16.83 10.52 -0.32
C GLY A 19 -17.85 11.40 -1.02
N GLY A 20 -17.36 12.52 -1.54
CA GLY A 20 -18.07 13.46 -2.40
C GLY A 20 -17.26 14.74 -2.46
N ASP A 21 -16.55 14.96 -3.57
CA ASP A 21 -15.84 16.21 -3.89
C ASP A 21 -14.70 16.64 -2.94
N ARG A 22 -13.80 15.70 -2.59
CA ARG A 22 -12.49 16.11 -2.08
C ARG A 22 -11.72 16.78 -3.20
N LYS A 23 -11.49 18.10 -3.08
CA LYS A 23 -10.56 18.80 -3.97
C LYS A 23 -9.18 18.15 -3.84
N PRO A 24 -8.54 17.77 -4.96
CA PRO A 24 -7.23 17.15 -4.92
C PRO A 24 -6.25 18.11 -4.25
N VAL A 25 -5.50 17.61 -3.25
CA VAL A 25 -4.38 18.37 -2.70
C VAL A 25 -3.26 18.34 -3.76
N ALA A 26 -2.95 19.51 -4.30
CA ALA A 26 -1.91 19.65 -5.32
C ALA A 26 -0.57 19.15 -4.79
N GLY A 27 0.13 18.33 -5.59
CA GLY A 27 1.45 17.78 -5.25
C GLY A 27 1.44 16.50 -4.40
N LEU A 28 0.28 15.98 -4.00
CA LEU A 28 0.22 14.71 -3.25
C LEU A 28 0.39 13.47 -4.13
N CYS A 29 -0.07 13.52 -5.38
CA CYS A 29 -0.09 12.36 -6.26
C CYS A 29 1.28 12.10 -6.87
N LYS A 30 1.87 10.95 -6.55
CA LYS A 30 3.15 10.51 -7.09
C LYS A 30 2.98 10.10 -8.57
N PRO A 31 3.83 10.56 -9.48
CA PRO A 31 3.75 10.16 -10.88
C PRO A 31 4.15 8.69 -11.05
N PHE A 32 3.58 8.05 -12.08
CA PHE A 32 4.00 6.70 -12.50
C PHE A 32 5.09 6.81 -13.57
N PRO A 33 6.14 5.97 -13.51
CA PRO A 33 7.08 5.87 -14.61
C PRO A 33 6.35 5.45 -15.90
N ALA A 34 6.68 6.09 -17.01
CA ALA A 34 6.13 5.75 -18.32
C ALA A 34 6.44 4.29 -18.66
N ALA A 35 5.59 3.63 -19.45
CA ALA A 35 5.79 2.23 -19.85
C ALA A 35 7.12 1.99 -20.61
N ASN A 36 7.69 3.05 -21.20
CA ASN A 36 8.98 3.04 -21.89
C ASN A 36 10.18 3.45 -21.02
N ALA A 37 9.94 3.88 -19.76
CA ALA A 37 11.02 3.97 -18.81
C ALA A 37 11.47 2.54 -18.52
N ALA A 38 12.75 2.24 -18.76
CA ALA A 38 13.34 0.96 -18.40
C ALA A 38 12.83 0.59 -17.01
N GLN A 39 12.06 -0.50 -16.93
CA GLN A 39 11.58 -1.01 -15.65
C GLN A 39 12.81 -1.08 -14.72
N PRO A 40 12.70 -0.70 -13.44
CA PRO A 40 13.80 -0.90 -12.51
C PRO A 40 14.27 -2.33 -12.71
N ALA A 41 15.57 -2.47 -12.96
CA ALA A 41 16.15 -3.73 -13.40
C ALA A 41 15.55 -4.85 -12.55
N ALA A 42 15.15 -5.96 -13.18
CA ALA A 42 14.51 -7.10 -12.51
C ALA A 42 15.34 -7.69 -11.34
N THR A 43 16.51 -7.12 -11.07
CA THR A 43 17.46 -7.35 -9.99
C THR A 43 17.16 -6.57 -8.70
N ASP A 44 16.41 -5.45 -8.72
CA ASP A 44 16.02 -4.71 -7.51
C ASP A 44 14.61 -5.11 -7.05
N GLY A 45 14.54 -6.08 -6.14
CA GLY A 45 13.30 -6.60 -5.58
C GLY A 45 12.48 -5.56 -4.81
N ALA A 46 13.12 -4.59 -4.16
CA ALA A 46 12.45 -3.54 -3.41
C ALA A 46 11.73 -2.56 -4.35
N ALA A 47 12.43 -2.10 -5.40
CA ALA A 47 11.85 -1.19 -6.39
C ALA A 47 10.68 -1.82 -7.17
N ALA A 48 10.80 -3.10 -7.55
CA ALA A 48 9.74 -3.83 -8.22
C ALA A 48 8.49 -3.99 -7.33
N THR A 49 8.71 -4.24 -6.04
CA THR A 49 7.63 -4.32 -5.03
C THR A 49 6.98 -2.94 -4.85
N GLU A 50 7.77 -1.88 -4.71
CA GLU A 50 7.25 -0.52 -4.55
C GLU A 50 6.42 -0.04 -5.76
N ASP A 51 6.84 -0.30 -7.00
CA ASP A 51 6.05 0.05 -8.20
C ASP A 51 4.70 -0.68 -8.22
N CYS A 52 4.71 -1.97 -7.85
CA CYS A 52 3.49 -2.75 -7.73
C CYS A 52 2.53 -2.15 -6.69
N LEU A 53 3.03 -1.89 -5.48
CA LEU A 53 2.23 -1.34 -4.37
C LEU A 53 1.67 0.04 -4.73
N HIS A 54 2.48 0.91 -5.32
CA HIS A 54 2.05 2.23 -5.76
C HIS A 54 0.88 2.15 -6.76
N ARG A 55 1.00 1.28 -7.78
CA ARG A 55 -0.03 1.09 -8.80
C ARG A 55 -1.32 0.51 -8.25
N TRP A 56 -1.23 -0.54 -7.43
CA TRP A 56 -2.40 -1.18 -6.85
C TRP A 56 -3.09 -0.30 -5.80
N ALA A 57 -2.34 0.37 -4.92
CA ALA A 57 -2.90 1.29 -3.95
C ALA A 57 -3.71 2.40 -4.63
N TYR A 58 -3.18 3.03 -5.69
CA TYR A 58 -3.89 4.08 -6.43
C TYR A 58 -5.10 3.55 -7.20
N THR A 59 -5.04 2.29 -7.64
CA THR A 59 -6.16 1.61 -8.32
C THR A 59 -7.30 1.31 -7.35
N LEU A 60 -6.99 0.85 -6.15
CA LEU A 60 -7.96 0.41 -5.15
C LEU A 60 -8.42 1.53 -4.20
N ALA A 61 -7.72 2.66 -4.16
CA ALA A 61 -7.95 3.74 -3.19
C ALA A 61 -9.39 4.29 -3.19
N GLY A 62 -10.09 4.23 -4.34
CA GLY A 62 -11.49 4.67 -4.47
C GLY A 62 -12.51 3.71 -3.85
N GLY A 63 -12.10 2.52 -3.40
CA GLY A 63 -12.97 1.54 -2.76
C GLY A 63 -13.53 2.03 -1.41
N PRO A 64 -14.69 1.49 -0.99
CA PRO A 64 -15.40 1.95 0.22
C PRO A 64 -14.79 1.48 1.54
N ASP A 65 -13.92 0.46 1.52
CA ASP A 65 -13.33 -0.13 2.73
C ASP A 65 -12.34 0.83 3.43
N ASP A 66 -11.98 0.53 4.68
CA ASP A 66 -10.97 1.32 5.39
C ASP A 66 -9.59 1.21 4.72
N ALA A 67 -8.69 2.16 5.04
CA ALA A 67 -7.40 2.25 4.36
C ALA A 67 -6.49 1.05 4.65
N GLY A 68 -6.64 0.43 5.83
CA GLY A 68 -5.88 -0.78 6.21
C GLY A 68 -6.31 -1.97 5.37
N THR A 69 -7.62 -2.22 5.26
CA THR A 69 -8.17 -3.31 4.42
C THR A 69 -7.74 -3.17 2.96
N VAL A 70 -7.78 -1.94 2.40
CA VAL A 70 -7.32 -1.70 1.02
C VAL A 70 -5.79 -1.87 0.89
N ALA A 71 -5.02 -1.52 1.93
CA ALA A 71 -3.58 -1.75 1.94
C ALA A 71 -3.23 -3.24 1.97
N ASP A 72 -3.95 -4.05 2.76
CA ASP A 72 -3.77 -5.51 2.79
C ASP A 72 -4.09 -6.13 1.43
N ALA A 73 -5.18 -5.70 0.79
CA ALA A 73 -5.51 -6.12 -0.57
C ALA A 73 -4.43 -5.71 -1.60
N THR A 74 -3.83 -4.53 -1.42
CA THR A 74 -2.71 -4.05 -2.24
C THR A 74 -1.48 -4.94 -2.09
N VAL A 75 -1.12 -5.32 -0.85
CA VAL A 75 0.00 -6.25 -0.60
C VAL A 75 -0.30 -7.62 -1.21
N ALA A 76 -1.52 -8.13 -1.06
CA ALA A 76 -1.93 -9.41 -1.63
C ALA A 76 -1.82 -9.41 -3.17
N ALA A 77 -2.21 -8.32 -3.84
CA ALA A 77 -2.08 -8.15 -5.28
C ALA A 77 -0.60 -8.11 -5.74
N CYS A 78 0.33 -7.83 -4.83
CA CYS A 78 1.78 -7.76 -5.07
C CYS A 78 2.56 -8.99 -4.59
N THR A 79 1.88 -10.14 -4.40
CA THR A 79 2.51 -11.39 -3.96
C THR A 79 3.68 -11.83 -4.86
N ALA A 80 3.57 -11.66 -6.18
CA ALA A 80 4.60 -12.10 -7.13
C ALA A 80 5.94 -11.33 -6.99
N PRO A 81 5.98 -9.99 -7.05
CA PRO A 81 7.22 -9.25 -6.82
C PRO A 81 7.76 -9.44 -5.39
N LEU A 82 6.89 -9.52 -4.38
CA LEU A 82 7.31 -9.76 -2.99
C LEU A 82 7.97 -11.15 -2.83
N SER A 83 7.39 -12.19 -3.41
CA SER A 83 7.96 -13.55 -3.39
C SER A 83 9.33 -13.61 -4.06
N ARG A 84 9.50 -12.89 -5.18
CA ARG A 84 10.80 -12.81 -5.87
C ARG A 84 11.84 -12.12 -5.00
N TRP A 85 11.48 -11.04 -4.33
CA TRP A 85 12.39 -10.34 -3.43
C TRP A 85 12.80 -11.21 -2.24
N ASN A 86 11.86 -11.99 -1.68
CA ASN A 86 12.17 -12.98 -0.64
C ASN A 86 13.17 -14.04 -1.13
N GLN A 87 13.00 -14.56 -2.34
CA GLN A 87 13.94 -15.52 -2.93
C GLN A 87 15.34 -14.94 -3.13
N GLN A 88 15.47 -13.66 -3.49
CA GLN A 88 16.76 -12.99 -3.63
C GLN A 88 17.51 -12.91 -2.30
N SER A 89 16.83 -12.51 -1.20
CA SER A 89 17.45 -12.43 0.12
C SER A 89 17.86 -13.79 0.67
N LEU A 90 17.06 -14.84 0.41
CA LEU A 90 17.42 -16.21 0.77
C LEU A 90 18.65 -16.70 -0.01
N GLY A 91 18.74 -16.39 -1.31
CA GLY A 91 19.88 -16.74 -2.14
C GLY A 91 21.18 -16.06 -1.71
N LEU A 92 21.11 -14.79 -1.33
CA LEU A 92 22.24 -14.03 -0.77
C LEU A 92 22.73 -14.63 0.55
N ALA A 93 21.82 -14.87 1.49
CA ALA A 93 22.16 -15.47 2.78
C ALA A 93 22.80 -16.86 2.64
N ALA A 94 22.29 -17.68 1.71
CA ALA A 94 22.85 -19.00 1.42
C ALA A 94 24.26 -18.93 0.82
N ALA A 95 24.55 -17.93 -0.03
CA ALA A 95 25.87 -17.73 -0.61
C ALA A 95 26.91 -17.26 0.41
N GLU A 96 26.49 -16.47 1.40
CA GLU A 96 27.37 -15.87 2.40
C GLU A 96 27.50 -16.68 3.70
N GLY A 97 26.69 -17.73 3.88
CA GLY A 97 26.65 -18.51 5.13
C GLY A 97 26.24 -17.70 6.35
N ALA A 98 25.52 -16.59 6.14
CA ALA A 98 25.20 -15.61 7.18
C ALA A 98 23.94 -16.02 7.98
N PRO A 99 23.87 -15.67 9.29
CA PRO A 99 22.67 -15.87 10.09
C PRO A 99 21.50 -15.04 9.53
N GLN A 100 20.33 -15.67 9.38
CA GLN A 100 19.14 -15.03 8.80
C GLN A 100 18.32 -14.21 9.79
N GLU A 101 18.67 -14.24 11.08
CA GLU A 101 17.98 -13.50 12.13
C GLU A 101 18.91 -12.42 12.72
N ALA A 102 18.35 -11.23 12.90
CA ALA A 102 19.02 -10.08 13.50
C ALA A 102 18.03 -9.30 14.39
N GLN A 103 18.54 -8.44 15.25
CA GLN A 103 17.69 -7.51 16.00
C GLN A 103 17.31 -6.32 15.13
N SER A 104 16.03 -5.97 15.08
CA SER A 104 15.55 -4.76 14.42
C SER A 104 16.08 -3.52 15.14
N LEU A 105 16.65 -2.58 14.38
CA LEU A 105 17.10 -1.29 14.93
C LEU A 105 15.94 -0.38 15.34
N LEU A 106 14.73 -0.65 14.83
CA LEU A 106 13.54 0.16 15.09
C LEU A 106 12.76 -0.35 16.30
N THR A 107 12.62 -1.68 16.43
CA THR A 107 11.76 -2.28 17.46
C THR A 107 12.53 -2.99 18.57
N GLY A 108 13.81 -3.33 18.36
CA GLY A 108 14.59 -4.16 19.29
C GLY A 108 14.13 -5.63 19.32
N GLU A 109 13.19 -6.02 18.47
CA GLU A 109 12.73 -7.40 18.36
C GLU A 109 13.59 -8.18 17.37
N THR A 110 13.68 -9.50 17.55
CA THR A 110 14.30 -10.38 16.56
C THR A 110 13.46 -10.35 15.27
N THR A 111 14.14 -10.14 14.14
CA THR A 111 13.56 -10.06 12.80
C THR A 111 14.42 -10.82 11.80
N ASN A 112 13.91 -10.96 10.57
CA ASN A 112 14.62 -11.54 9.45
C ASN A 112 14.28 -10.76 8.16
N PRO A 113 15.06 -10.92 7.07
CA PRO A 113 14.80 -10.18 5.83
C PRO A 113 13.38 -10.35 5.27
N ILE A 114 12.78 -11.54 5.41
CA ILE A 114 11.41 -11.80 4.91
C ILE A 114 10.37 -11.00 5.71
N ALA A 115 10.51 -10.96 7.03
CA ALA A 115 9.66 -10.16 7.90
C ALA A 115 9.79 -8.66 7.58
N GLU A 116 11.01 -8.17 7.38
CA GLU A 116 11.26 -6.77 7.01
C GLU A 116 10.67 -6.41 5.63
N HIS A 117 10.76 -7.29 4.63
CA HIS A 117 10.11 -7.06 3.34
C HIS A 117 8.59 -6.97 3.47
N ARG A 118 7.98 -7.80 4.33
CA ARG A 118 6.54 -7.79 4.59
C ARG A 118 6.12 -6.50 5.28
N ASN A 119 6.88 -6.05 6.28
CA ASN A 119 6.62 -4.79 6.99
C ASN A 119 6.76 -3.60 6.03
N PHE A 120 7.83 -3.56 5.23
CA PHE A 120 7.99 -2.57 4.17
C PHE A 120 6.80 -2.54 3.22
N ALA A 121 6.33 -3.70 2.75
CA ALA A 121 5.21 -3.76 1.83
C ALA A 121 3.91 -3.24 2.45
N ALA A 122 3.63 -3.62 3.70
CA ALA A 122 2.46 -3.15 4.44
C ALA A 122 2.47 -1.62 4.64
N ASP A 123 3.59 -1.08 5.13
CA ASP A 123 3.74 0.35 5.41
C ASP A 123 3.63 1.17 4.12
N ARG A 124 4.27 0.71 3.03
CA ARG A 124 4.21 1.37 1.73
C ARG A 124 2.80 1.30 1.13
N ALA A 125 2.12 0.17 1.23
CA ALA A 125 0.74 0.04 0.76
C ALA A 125 -0.17 1.04 1.47
N LEU A 126 -0.11 1.08 2.80
CA LEU A 126 -0.92 1.99 3.61
C LEU A 126 -0.62 3.45 3.27
N PHE A 127 0.66 3.79 3.14
CA PHE A 127 1.08 5.13 2.74
C PHE A 127 0.49 5.53 1.38
N TYR A 128 0.59 4.66 0.36
CA TYR A 128 0.06 4.98 -0.97
C TYR A 128 -1.45 5.05 -1.01
N VAL A 129 -2.16 4.20 -0.26
CA VAL A 129 -3.63 4.27 -0.15
C VAL A 129 -4.05 5.59 0.51
N ALA A 130 -3.40 5.96 1.61
CA ALA A 130 -3.66 7.22 2.31
C ALA A 130 -3.36 8.43 1.41
N GLN A 131 -2.21 8.41 0.72
CA GLN A 131 -1.82 9.44 -0.24
C GLN A 131 -2.84 9.58 -1.38
N ALA A 132 -3.25 8.46 -1.98
CA ALA A 132 -4.21 8.46 -3.09
C ALA A 132 -5.58 9.00 -2.67
N ARG A 133 -6.06 8.60 -1.47
CA ARG A 133 -7.33 9.07 -0.92
C ARG A 133 -7.32 10.55 -0.53
N ALA A 134 -6.22 11.02 0.04
CA ALA A 134 -6.05 12.42 0.42
C ALA A 134 -5.89 13.33 -0.80
N GLY A 135 -5.17 12.87 -1.83
CA GLY A 135 -4.93 13.61 -3.06
C GLY A 135 -6.02 13.46 -4.14
N ALA A 136 -7.06 12.63 -3.91
CA ALA A 136 -8.00 12.20 -4.94
C ALA A 136 -7.27 11.75 -6.23
N CYS A 137 -6.20 10.97 -6.04
CA CYS A 137 -5.28 10.63 -7.11
C CYS A 137 -5.93 9.66 -8.11
N LYS A 138 -5.63 9.88 -9.40
CA LYS A 138 -6.12 9.00 -10.45
C LYS A 138 -5.31 7.70 -10.49
N PRO A 139 -5.96 6.57 -10.81
CA PRO A 139 -5.25 5.32 -11.05
C PRO A 139 -4.24 5.47 -12.20
N PRO A 140 -3.17 4.66 -12.21
CA PRO A 140 -2.21 4.68 -13.30
C PRO A 140 -2.89 4.35 -14.65
N PRO A 141 -2.37 4.88 -15.77
CA PRO A 141 -2.79 4.41 -17.08
C PRO A 141 -2.53 2.90 -17.21
N ARG A 142 -3.48 2.17 -17.80
CA ARG A 142 -3.33 0.74 -18.10
C ARG A 142 -2.19 0.58 -19.11
N ARG A 143 -1.26 -0.34 -18.82
CA ARG A 143 -0.27 -0.78 -19.82
C ARG A 143 -1.01 -1.69 -20.81
N GLU A 144 -0.99 -1.39 -22.10
CA GLU A 144 -1.55 -2.28 -23.12
C GLU A 144 -0.87 -3.65 -23.03
N GLY A 145 -1.65 -4.74 -22.99
CA GLY A 145 -1.16 -6.11 -23.01
C GLY A 145 -0.73 -6.72 -21.65
N THR A 146 -0.80 -5.99 -20.53
CA THR A 146 -0.56 -6.58 -19.19
C THR A 146 -1.88 -6.65 -18.40
N PRO A 147 -2.33 -7.84 -17.96
CA PRO A 147 -3.44 -7.92 -17.04
C PRO A 147 -3.04 -7.24 -15.73
N MET A 148 -3.67 -6.11 -15.39
CA MET A 148 -3.93 -5.86 -13.97
C MET A 148 -5.06 -6.83 -13.66
N THR A 149 -4.75 -7.94 -12.99
CA THR A 149 -5.77 -8.91 -12.58
C THR A 149 -6.71 -8.21 -11.59
N SER A 150 -7.76 -7.63 -12.17
CA SER A 150 -8.83 -6.80 -11.62
C SER A 150 -9.38 -7.30 -10.28
N PRO A 151 -9.82 -6.42 -9.37
CA PRO A 151 -11.15 -6.57 -8.79
C PRO A 151 -12.13 -5.94 -9.76
N ASP A 152 -12.85 -6.80 -10.49
CA ASP A 152 -14.03 -6.39 -11.22
C ASP A 152 -15.06 -5.82 -10.24
N LYS A 153 -15.80 -4.83 -10.74
CA LYS A 153 -16.80 -4.03 -10.03
C LYS A 153 -17.78 -4.84 -9.19
#